data_AF-A0A6A4IKD6-F1
#
_entry.id   AF-A0A6A4IKD6-F1
#
_cell.length_a   1.000
_cell.length_b   1.000
_cell.length_c   1.000
_cell.angle_alpha   90.00
_cell.angle_beta   90.00
_cell.angle_gamma   90.00
#
_symmetry.space_group_name_H-M   'P 1'
#
loop_
_entity.id
_entity.type
_entity.pdbx_description
1 polymer ?
#
loop_
_entity_poly.entity_id
_entity_poly.type
_entity_poly.pdbx_seq_one_letter_code
_entity_poly.pdbx_strand_id
1 'polypeptide(L)'
;MFDTSSSTAHETPLDNLRLGDVLEIQGPSASGKSHFLYLLVISCILPNTYCSISLGGWDKVAVLFDTDASFSLPRFKQLLISHLETALKPTIDSDAIELLVKRSLQNLHICYPNSSAQVAATLLHLPSYHHTKLPNSEIGVLAVDSISAFYWSDRFAAEQLQPTAHPHRANKSFNPLHHVVSALQRFHSSHKPLIILTNWGLTPTKTTKVDENTSDSLYRQHLVPPPALFPDKDESGGSSSRSSVGALPLTLHIALSIPPIPQLSVETSLTDACMQESSKTRRNTRILGVLRSANSSQTSRFTFIVEDGRLGITTSPS
;
A
#
# COMPACT_ATOMS: atom_id res chain seq x y z
N MET A 1 -37.94 -8.06 30.32
CA MET A 1 -36.78 -7.14 30.36
C MET A 1 -35.63 -7.92 29.74
N PHE A 2 -35.55 -7.90 28.42
CA PHE A 2 -34.54 -8.67 27.68
C PHE A 2 -33.36 -7.73 27.44
N ASP A 3 -32.24 -8.07 28.07
CA ASP A 3 -30.95 -7.43 27.86
C ASP A 3 -30.55 -7.60 26.39
N THR A 4 -30.42 -6.47 25.71
CA THR A 4 -29.88 -6.38 24.35
C THR A 4 -28.38 -6.13 24.50
N SER A 5 -27.60 -7.21 24.58
CA SER A 5 -26.15 -7.12 24.45
C SER A 5 -25.82 -6.71 23.01
N SER A 6 -25.49 -5.42 22.84
CA SER A 6 -24.94 -4.88 21.61
C SER A 6 -23.63 -5.60 21.29
N SER A 7 -23.63 -6.40 20.23
CA SER A 7 -22.42 -6.94 19.61
C SER A 7 -21.58 -5.76 19.09
N THR A 8 -20.48 -5.46 19.78
CA THR A 8 -19.48 -4.51 19.29
C THR A 8 -18.75 -5.16 18.13
N ALA A 9 -19.18 -4.87 16.89
CA ALA A 9 -18.42 -5.22 15.70
C ALA A 9 -17.02 -4.58 15.84
N HIS A 10 -15.98 -5.40 15.85
CA HIS A 10 -14.62 -4.90 15.88
C HIS A 10 -14.34 -4.16 14.57
N GLU A 11 -14.13 -2.84 14.64
CA GLU A 11 -13.76 -2.02 13.49
C GLU A 11 -12.47 -2.57 12.86
N THR A 12 -12.55 -2.88 11.56
CA THR A 12 -11.37 -3.27 10.80
C THR A 12 -10.53 -2.02 10.50
N PRO A 13 -9.21 -2.16 10.30
CA PRO A 13 -8.33 -1.06 9.86
C PRO A 13 -8.83 -0.32 8.60
N LEU A 14 -9.66 -0.97 7.78
CA LEU A 14 -10.20 -0.42 6.54
C LEU A 14 -11.42 0.47 6.74
N ASP A 15 -12.21 0.24 7.79
CA ASP A 15 -13.48 0.95 8.02
C ASP A 15 -13.27 2.45 8.27
N ASN A 16 -12.04 2.82 8.66
CA ASN A 16 -11.65 4.20 8.92
C ASN A 16 -10.96 4.89 7.73
N LEU A 17 -10.70 4.19 6.61
CA LEU A 17 -10.07 4.79 5.42
C LEU A 17 -11.06 5.68 4.67
N ARG A 18 -10.63 6.90 4.35
CA ARG A 18 -11.44 7.90 3.66
C ARG A 18 -10.72 8.46 2.44
N LEU A 19 -11.50 9.07 1.55
CA LEU A 19 -10.96 9.87 0.46
C LEU A 19 -10.15 11.03 1.02
N GLY A 20 -8.99 11.28 0.41
CA GLY A 20 -8.02 12.27 0.86
C GLY A 20 -7.02 11.72 1.87
N ASP A 21 -7.18 10.49 2.36
CA ASP A 21 -6.15 9.86 3.17
C ASP A 21 -4.94 9.48 2.29
N VAL A 22 -3.78 9.45 2.92
CA VAL A 22 -2.53 8.95 2.32
C VAL A 22 -2.03 7.79 3.16
N LEU A 23 -1.95 6.62 2.52
CA LEU A 23 -1.57 5.36 3.12
C LEU A 23 -0.21 4.90 2.58
N GLU A 24 0.75 4.66 3.46
CA GLU A 24 1.97 3.93 3.13
C GLU A 24 1.87 2.47 3.61
N ILE A 25 2.11 1.52 2.71
CA ILE A 25 2.19 0.09 3.01
C ILE A 25 3.65 -0.36 2.84
N GLN A 26 4.30 -0.66 3.96
CA GLN A 26 5.70 -1.05 4.03
C GLN A 26 5.86 -2.53 4.37
N GLY A 27 6.90 -3.16 3.85
CA GLY A 27 7.31 -4.50 4.25
C GLY A 27 8.28 -5.15 3.27
N PRO A 28 8.98 -6.22 3.68
CA PRO A 28 9.91 -6.93 2.82
C PRO A 28 9.22 -7.55 1.60
N SER A 29 10.00 -8.02 0.62
CA SER A 29 9.43 -8.76 -0.50
C SER A 29 8.58 -9.94 -0.01
N ALA A 30 7.53 -10.27 -0.76
CA ALA A 30 6.53 -11.30 -0.43
C ALA A 30 5.73 -11.07 0.88
N SER A 31 5.81 -9.92 1.55
CA SER A 31 5.03 -9.65 2.77
C SER A 31 3.52 -9.42 2.57
N GLY A 32 2.98 -9.67 1.38
CA GLY A 32 1.55 -9.51 1.07
C GLY A 32 1.09 -8.10 0.68
N LYS A 33 2.01 -7.14 0.48
CA LYS A 33 1.68 -5.76 0.08
C LYS A 33 0.78 -5.70 -1.16
N SER A 34 1.14 -6.41 -2.22
CA SER A 34 0.36 -6.40 -3.47
C SER A 34 -1.03 -6.99 -3.27
N HIS A 35 -1.19 -8.05 -2.47
CA HIS A 35 -2.51 -8.59 -2.14
C HIS A 35 -3.33 -7.63 -1.26
N PHE A 36 -2.69 -6.94 -0.31
CA PHE A 36 -3.38 -5.93 0.50
C PHE A 36 -3.83 -4.74 -0.37
N LEU A 37 -2.99 -4.32 -1.31
CA LEU A 37 -3.35 -3.33 -2.32
C LEU A 37 -4.52 -3.81 -3.19
N TYR A 38 -4.53 -5.09 -3.60
CA TYR A 38 -5.65 -5.65 -4.36
C TYR A 38 -6.96 -5.59 -3.59
N LEU A 39 -6.95 -5.84 -2.27
CA LEU A 39 -8.14 -5.68 -1.42
C LEU A 39 -8.69 -4.26 -1.50
N LEU A 40 -7.82 -3.25 -1.32
CA LEU A 40 -8.21 -1.83 -1.37
C LEU A 40 -8.73 -1.40 -2.75
N VAL A 41 -8.08 -1.88 -3.82
CA VAL A 41 -8.51 -1.59 -5.19
C VAL A 41 -9.84 -2.27 -5.50
N ILE A 42 -10.06 -3.52 -5.05
CA ILE A 42 -11.36 -4.22 -5.18
C ILE A 42 -12.46 -3.41 -4.49
N SER A 43 -12.25 -2.94 -3.26
CA SER A 43 -13.21 -2.10 -2.55
C SER A 43 -13.50 -0.78 -3.28
N CYS A 44 -12.53 -0.20 -3.98
CA CYS A 44 -12.75 1.01 -4.77
C CYS A 44 -13.66 0.77 -5.98
N ILE A 45 -13.39 -0.27 -6.77
CA ILE A 45 -14.00 -0.46 -8.10
C ILE A 45 -15.37 -1.14 -8.07
N LEU A 46 -15.67 -1.87 -6.99
CA LEU A 46 -16.97 -2.52 -6.80
C LEU A 46 -18.07 -1.50 -6.50
N PRO A 47 -19.33 -1.76 -6.90
CA PRO A 47 -20.44 -0.92 -6.50
C PRO A 47 -20.75 -1.07 -5.00
N ASN A 48 -21.39 -0.07 -4.41
CA ASN A 48 -21.81 -0.15 -3.01
C ASN A 48 -22.86 -1.24 -2.78
N THR A 49 -23.80 -1.40 -3.71
CA THR A 49 -24.87 -2.39 -3.64
C THR A 49 -25.12 -3.06 -4.98
N TYR A 50 -25.52 -4.32 -4.97
CA TYR A 50 -25.98 -5.06 -6.14
C TYR A 50 -27.19 -5.92 -5.78
N CYS A 51 -28.31 -5.78 -6.48
CA CYS A 51 -29.57 -6.48 -6.19
C CYS A 51 -29.98 -6.40 -4.69
N SER A 52 -29.88 -5.20 -4.10
CA SER A 52 -30.15 -4.93 -2.67
C SER A 52 -29.19 -5.59 -1.67
N ILE A 53 -28.13 -6.26 -2.13
CA ILE A 53 -27.04 -6.78 -1.29
C ILE A 53 -25.95 -5.72 -1.20
N SER A 54 -25.52 -5.38 0.02
CA SER A 54 -24.41 -4.46 0.25
C SER A 54 -23.09 -5.16 -0.04
N LEU A 55 -22.35 -4.64 -1.01
CA LEU A 55 -20.99 -5.06 -1.34
C LEU A 55 -19.94 -4.15 -0.67
N GLY A 56 -20.34 -2.97 -0.19
CA GLY A 56 -19.45 -2.03 0.50
C GLY A 56 -18.39 -1.39 -0.40
N GLY A 57 -18.55 -1.50 -1.72
CA GLY A 57 -17.66 -0.86 -2.68
C GLY A 57 -17.96 0.63 -2.88
N TRP A 58 -17.02 1.38 -3.46
CA TRP A 58 -17.16 2.83 -3.65
C TRP A 58 -17.78 3.23 -5.00
N ASP A 59 -17.85 2.31 -5.98
CA ASP A 59 -18.19 2.56 -7.38
C ASP A 59 -17.34 3.67 -8.01
N LYS A 60 -16.03 3.65 -7.74
CA LYS A 60 -15.08 4.68 -8.18
C LYS A 60 -13.94 4.10 -9.00
N VAL A 61 -13.28 4.97 -9.75
CA VAL A 61 -12.10 4.61 -10.54
C VAL A 61 -10.89 4.43 -9.62
N ALA A 62 -10.16 3.34 -9.83
CA ALA A 62 -8.84 3.11 -9.27
C ALA A 62 -7.79 3.27 -10.37
N VAL A 63 -6.79 4.13 -10.12
CA VAL A 63 -5.62 4.32 -10.99
C VAL A 63 -4.41 3.71 -10.30
N LEU A 64 -3.81 2.68 -10.91
CA LEU A 64 -2.65 1.97 -10.39
C LEU A 64 -1.42 2.25 -11.26
N PHE A 65 -0.34 2.70 -10.63
CA PHE A 65 0.98 2.77 -11.22
C PHE A 65 1.75 1.52 -10.81
N ASP A 66 1.90 0.57 -11.72
CA ASP A 66 2.72 -0.63 -11.54
C ASP A 66 4.13 -0.34 -12.06
N THR A 67 5.02 0.04 -11.13
CA THR A 67 6.37 0.50 -11.45
C THR A 67 7.37 -0.66 -11.58
N ASP A 68 7.06 -1.81 -10.98
CA ASP A 68 7.90 -3.02 -10.99
C ASP A 68 7.36 -4.10 -11.95
N ALA A 69 6.31 -3.79 -12.73
CA ALA A 69 5.60 -4.73 -13.60
C ALA A 69 5.17 -6.02 -12.87
N SER A 70 4.80 -5.89 -11.60
CA SER A 70 4.47 -7.01 -10.71
C SER A 70 2.96 -7.25 -10.58
N PHE A 71 2.14 -6.34 -11.12
CA PHE A 71 0.69 -6.47 -11.09
C PHE A 71 0.23 -7.67 -11.93
N SER A 72 -0.52 -8.56 -11.30
CA SER A 72 -1.08 -9.74 -11.95
C SER A 72 -2.59 -9.58 -12.10
N LEU A 73 -3.04 -9.16 -13.29
CA LEU A 73 -4.46 -9.07 -13.61
C LEU A 73 -5.20 -10.41 -13.44
N PRO A 74 -4.65 -11.58 -13.83
CA PRO A 74 -5.31 -12.86 -13.58
C PRO A 74 -5.54 -13.12 -12.08
N ARG A 75 -4.53 -12.83 -11.24
CA ARG A 75 -4.67 -12.98 -9.79
C ARG A 75 -5.68 -11.98 -9.23
N PHE A 76 -5.63 -10.72 -9.66
CA PHE A 76 -6.59 -9.70 -9.26
C PHE A 76 -8.02 -10.11 -9.61
N LYS A 77 -8.27 -10.58 -10.84
CA LYS A 77 -9.58 -11.06 -11.29
C LYS A 77 -10.06 -12.25 -10.45
N GLN A 78 -9.18 -13.19 -10.12
CA GLN A 78 -9.52 -14.32 -9.25
C GLN A 78 -10.00 -13.85 -7.87
N LEU A 79 -9.30 -12.89 -7.26
CA LEU A 79 -9.65 -12.33 -5.95
C LEU A 79 -10.99 -11.58 -6.01
N LEU A 80 -11.20 -10.79 -7.07
CA LEU A 80 -12.46 -10.07 -7.31
C LEU A 80 -13.65 -11.04 -7.45
N ILE A 81 -13.50 -12.12 -8.23
CA ILE A 81 -14.53 -13.16 -8.35
C ILE A 81 -14.81 -13.80 -6.99
N SER A 82 -13.76 -14.24 -6.27
CA SER A 82 -13.94 -14.91 -4.98
C SER A 82 -14.63 -14.01 -3.95
N HIS A 83 -14.32 -12.71 -3.96
CA HIS A 83 -14.99 -11.71 -3.12
C HIS A 83 -16.48 -11.61 -3.44
N LEU A 84 -16.83 -11.47 -4.72
CA LEU A 84 -18.23 -11.40 -5.18
C LEU A 84 -19.00 -12.70 -4.92
N GLU A 85 -18.39 -13.86 -5.17
CA GLU A 85 -19.02 -15.16 -4.91
C GLU A 85 -19.31 -15.36 -3.42
N THR A 86 -18.43 -14.89 -2.54
CA THR A 86 -18.63 -14.98 -1.08
C THR A 86 -19.78 -14.09 -0.62
N ALA A 87 -19.98 -12.94 -1.26
CA ALA A 87 -21.07 -12.01 -0.91
C ALA A 87 -22.42 -12.35 -1.58
N LEU A 88 -22.41 -12.94 -2.79
CA LEU A 88 -23.59 -13.04 -3.64
C LEU A 88 -24.09 -14.48 -3.85
N LYS A 89 -23.29 -15.53 -3.62
CA LYS A 89 -23.81 -16.92 -3.70
C LYS A 89 -24.51 -17.30 -2.39
N PRO A 90 -25.65 -18.01 -2.43
CA PRO A 90 -26.31 -18.67 -3.57
C PRO A 90 -27.35 -17.81 -4.31
N THR A 91 -27.44 -16.51 -4.01
CA THR A 91 -28.52 -15.63 -4.44
C THR A 91 -28.46 -15.26 -5.93
N ILE A 92 -27.27 -15.26 -6.52
CA ILE A 92 -27.04 -14.80 -7.89
C ILE A 92 -26.29 -15.86 -8.71
N ASP A 93 -26.62 -15.96 -9.99
CA ASP A 93 -26.03 -16.88 -10.96
C ASP A 93 -24.60 -16.46 -11.38
N SER A 94 -23.87 -17.41 -11.96
CA SER A 94 -22.48 -17.19 -12.37
C SER A 94 -22.33 -16.13 -13.47
N ASP A 95 -23.31 -16.04 -14.36
CA ASP A 95 -23.28 -15.11 -15.50
C ASP A 95 -23.42 -13.66 -15.04
N ALA A 96 -24.28 -13.39 -14.06
CA ALA A 96 -24.39 -12.06 -13.46
C ALA A 96 -23.13 -11.66 -12.68
N ILE A 97 -22.44 -12.61 -12.02
CA ILE A 97 -21.14 -12.35 -11.39
C ILE A 97 -20.10 -11.96 -12.45
N GLU A 98 -20.05 -12.67 -13.58
CA GLU A 98 -19.13 -12.34 -14.67
C GLU A 98 -19.41 -10.95 -15.25
N LEU A 99 -20.69 -10.59 -15.44
CA LEU A 99 -21.08 -9.27 -15.90
C LEU A 99 -20.64 -8.18 -14.91
N LEU A 100 -20.84 -8.41 -13.61
CA LEU A 100 -20.42 -7.49 -12.55
C LEU A 100 -18.90 -7.34 -12.49
N VAL A 101 -18.15 -8.43 -12.64
CA VAL A 101 -16.67 -8.39 -12.75
C VAL A 101 -16.25 -7.55 -13.95
N LYS A 102 -16.84 -7.78 -15.13
CA LYS A 102 -16.51 -7.03 -16.35
C LYS A 102 -16.80 -5.54 -16.17
N ARG A 103 -17.93 -5.18 -15.57
CA ARG A 103 -18.27 -3.79 -15.25
C ARG A 103 -17.29 -3.17 -14.27
N SER A 104 -16.97 -3.87 -13.18
CA SER A 104 -16.06 -3.37 -12.14
C SER A 104 -14.63 -3.17 -12.68
N LEU A 105 -14.17 -4.06 -13.56
CA LEU A 105 -12.85 -3.93 -14.20
C LEU A 105 -12.76 -2.72 -15.15
N GLN A 106 -13.87 -2.14 -15.63
CA GLN A 106 -13.84 -0.89 -16.39
C GLN A 106 -13.40 0.31 -15.53
N ASN A 107 -13.54 0.21 -14.20
CA ASN A 107 -13.10 1.22 -13.25
C ASN A 107 -11.62 1.05 -12.85
N LEU A 108 -10.89 0.06 -13.39
CA LEU A 108 -9.46 -0.17 -13.10
C LEU A 108 -8.58 0.31 -14.25
N HIS A 109 -7.72 1.29 -13.97
CA HIS A 109 -6.78 1.87 -14.93
C HIS A 109 -5.35 1.61 -14.47
N ILE A 110 -4.52 1.00 -15.31
CA ILE A 110 -3.15 0.63 -14.95
C ILE A 110 -2.16 1.38 -15.84
N CYS A 111 -1.13 1.94 -15.23
CA CYS A 111 0.00 2.60 -15.88
C CYS A 111 1.28 1.83 -15.57
N TYR A 112 2.14 1.66 -16.58
CA TYR A 112 3.41 0.94 -16.48
C TYR A 112 4.60 1.88 -16.76
N PRO A 113 4.87 2.85 -15.86
CA PRO A 113 6.00 3.74 -16.01
C PRO A 113 7.32 2.97 -15.82
N ASN A 114 8.38 3.41 -16.48
CA ASN A 114 9.72 2.78 -16.37
C ASN A 114 10.77 3.62 -15.64
N SER A 115 10.36 4.76 -15.09
CA SER A 115 11.22 5.70 -14.35
C SER A 115 10.39 6.65 -13.50
N SER A 116 11.00 7.24 -12.47
CA SER A 116 10.38 8.28 -11.64
C SER A 116 9.92 9.50 -12.45
N ALA A 117 10.65 9.84 -13.52
CA ALA A 117 10.26 10.90 -14.45
C ALA A 117 8.95 10.57 -15.18
N GLN A 118 8.75 9.34 -15.64
CA GLN A 118 7.50 8.91 -16.26
C GLN A 118 6.34 8.86 -15.26
N VAL A 119 6.58 8.43 -14.02
CA VAL A 119 5.58 8.50 -12.94
C VAL A 119 5.12 9.96 -12.75
N ALA A 120 6.07 10.87 -12.55
CA ALA A 120 5.78 12.29 -12.35
C ALA A 120 5.05 12.91 -13.55
N ALA A 121 5.51 12.64 -14.77
CA ALA A 121 4.87 13.13 -15.98
C ALA A 121 3.44 12.61 -16.12
N THR A 122 3.20 11.33 -15.86
CA THR A 122 1.87 10.72 -15.96
C THR A 122 0.93 11.28 -14.90
N LEU A 123 1.39 11.45 -13.66
CA LEU A 123 0.62 12.11 -12.59
C LEU A 123 0.24 13.56 -12.94
N LEU A 124 1.15 14.31 -13.56
CA LEU A 124 0.88 15.69 -14.00
C LEU A 124 -0.20 15.75 -15.10
N HIS A 125 -0.30 14.73 -15.96
CA HIS A 125 -1.32 14.64 -17.01
C HIS A 125 -2.62 13.96 -16.55
N LEU A 126 -2.61 13.33 -15.37
CA LEU A 126 -3.76 12.59 -14.84
C LEU A 126 -5.04 13.44 -14.72
N PRO A 127 -5.03 14.73 -14.32
CA PRO A 127 -6.22 15.58 -14.35
C PRO A 127 -6.85 15.71 -15.75
N SER A 128 -6.02 15.90 -16.78
CA SER A 128 -6.51 15.98 -18.17
C SER A 128 -7.06 14.65 -18.65
N TYR A 129 -6.42 13.53 -18.26
CA TYR A 129 -6.93 12.19 -18.53
C TYR A 129 -8.29 11.96 -17.87
N HIS A 130 -8.41 12.31 -16.59
CA HIS A 130 -9.66 12.20 -15.82
C HIS A 130 -10.79 12.99 -16.50
N HIS A 131 -10.55 14.25 -16.86
CA HIS A 131 -11.55 15.08 -17.54
C HIS A 131 -11.99 14.52 -18.91
N THR A 132 -11.06 13.96 -19.69
CA THR A 132 -11.34 13.54 -21.08
C THR A 132 -11.83 12.10 -21.21
N LYS A 133 -11.38 11.20 -20.34
CA LYS A 133 -11.68 9.76 -20.43
C LYS A 133 -12.64 9.28 -19.35
N LEU A 134 -12.76 10.00 -18.25
CA LEU A 134 -13.55 9.63 -17.08
C LEU A 134 -14.48 10.76 -16.61
N PRO A 135 -15.20 11.46 -17.51
CA PRO A 135 -15.93 12.68 -17.15
C PRO A 135 -17.09 12.47 -16.15
N ASN A 136 -17.62 11.25 -16.07
CA ASN A 136 -18.77 10.90 -15.22
C ASN A 136 -18.39 10.05 -14.00
N SER A 137 -17.09 9.92 -13.73
CA SER A 137 -16.57 9.06 -12.66
C SER A 137 -15.63 9.87 -11.78
N GLU A 138 -15.49 9.47 -10.53
CA GLU A 138 -14.49 10.03 -9.63
C GLU A 138 -13.34 9.03 -9.45
N ILE A 139 -12.12 9.54 -9.34
CA ILE A 139 -10.96 8.73 -8.96
C ILE A 139 -10.98 8.56 -7.44
N GLY A 140 -11.36 7.36 -6.99
CA GLY A 140 -11.42 7.00 -5.57
C GLY A 140 -10.07 6.58 -5.00
N VAL A 141 -9.28 5.84 -5.79
CA VAL A 141 -7.95 5.36 -5.40
C VAL A 141 -6.90 5.76 -6.43
N LEU A 142 -5.77 6.25 -5.94
CA LEU A 142 -4.53 6.42 -6.70
C LEU A 142 -3.43 5.61 -6.00
N ALA A 143 -3.00 4.53 -6.63
CA ALA A 143 -2.00 3.62 -6.07
C ALA A 143 -0.67 3.70 -6.84
N VAL A 144 0.45 3.66 -6.12
CA VAL A 144 1.80 3.50 -6.69
C VAL A 144 2.45 2.28 -6.04
N ASP A 145 2.63 1.23 -6.83
CA ASP A 145 3.22 -0.06 -6.43
C ASP A 145 4.46 -0.35 -7.28
N SER A 146 5.68 -0.10 -6.81
CA SER A 146 6.12 0.51 -5.55
C SER A 146 6.72 1.90 -5.76
N ILE A 147 6.49 2.83 -4.83
CA ILE A 147 7.12 4.16 -4.89
C ILE A 147 8.65 4.09 -4.84
N SER A 148 9.19 2.98 -4.31
CA SER A 148 10.62 2.73 -4.17
C SER A 148 11.29 2.06 -5.38
N ALA A 149 10.55 1.69 -6.43
CA ALA A 149 11.04 0.87 -7.55
C ALA A 149 12.29 1.43 -8.22
N PHE A 150 12.29 2.74 -8.51
CA PHE A 150 13.38 3.39 -9.25
C PHE A 150 14.47 3.96 -8.35
N TYR A 151 14.40 3.76 -7.03
CA TYR A 151 15.30 4.40 -6.06
C TYR A 151 16.78 4.18 -6.41
N TRP A 152 17.20 2.94 -6.66
CA TRP A 152 18.60 2.63 -6.93
C TRP A 152 19.08 3.20 -8.26
N SER A 153 18.23 3.17 -9.30
CA SER A 153 18.53 3.73 -10.61
C SER A 153 18.65 5.26 -10.55
N ASP A 154 17.70 5.92 -9.89
CA ASP A 154 17.70 7.37 -9.70
C ASP A 154 18.92 7.82 -8.89
N ARG A 155 19.27 7.06 -7.85
CA ARG A 155 20.44 7.30 -7.02
C ARG A 155 21.73 7.18 -7.84
N PHE A 156 21.89 6.10 -8.59
CA PHE A 156 23.06 5.89 -9.44
C PHE A 156 23.23 7.05 -10.43
N ALA A 157 22.14 7.45 -11.11
CA ALA A 157 22.15 8.58 -12.01
C ALA A 157 22.54 9.89 -11.30
N ALA A 158 22.01 10.13 -10.09
CA ALA A 158 22.36 11.31 -9.30
C ALA A 158 23.84 11.32 -8.88
N GLU A 159 24.42 10.18 -8.52
CA GLU A 159 25.84 10.04 -8.15
C GLU A 159 26.76 10.30 -9.35
N GLN A 160 26.42 9.79 -10.54
CA GLN A 160 27.17 10.03 -11.78
C GLN A 160 27.21 11.52 -12.19
N LEU A 161 26.20 12.30 -11.79
CA LEU A 161 26.11 13.73 -12.08
C LEU A 161 26.86 14.61 -11.06
N GLN A 162 27.41 14.03 -9.98
CA GLN A 162 28.17 14.80 -8.99
C GLN A 162 29.57 15.14 -9.52
N PRO A 163 29.96 16.44 -9.54
CA PRO A 163 31.30 16.81 -9.94
C PRO A 163 32.33 16.32 -8.90
N THR A 164 33.32 15.55 -9.37
CA THR A 164 34.43 14.98 -8.57
C THR A 164 35.27 16.03 -7.85
N ALA A 165 35.19 17.30 -8.25
CA ALA A 165 36.01 18.38 -7.74
C ALA A 165 35.46 19.08 -6.48
N HIS A 166 34.13 19.06 -6.23
CA HIS A 166 33.51 19.88 -5.18
C HIS A 166 32.34 19.19 -4.45
N PRO A 167 32.61 18.33 -3.45
CA PRO A 167 31.58 17.60 -2.69
C PRO A 167 30.60 18.51 -1.91
N HIS A 168 30.96 19.76 -1.64
CA HIS A 168 30.13 20.71 -0.88
C HIS A 168 29.18 21.57 -1.74
N ARG A 169 29.29 21.50 -3.07
CA ARG A 169 28.39 22.18 -4.03
C ARG A 169 27.49 21.19 -4.77
N ALA A 170 27.28 20.00 -4.21
CA ALA A 170 26.36 19.01 -4.75
C ALA A 170 24.98 19.66 -4.94
N ASN A 171 24.51 19.67 -6.18
CA ASN A 171 23.23 20.23 -6.55
C ASN A 171 22.15 19.37 -5.85
N LYS A 172 21.61 19.85 -4.72
CA LYS A 172 20.50 19.22 -3.96
C LYS A 172 19.21 19.03 -4.79
N SER A 173 19.23 19.39 -6.07
CA SER A 173 18.05 19.58 -6.91
C SER A 173 17.67 18.39 -7.79
N PHE A 174 18.55 17.39 -7.97
CA PHE A 174 18.25 16.25 -8.85
C PHE A 174 17.84 15.02 -8.05
N ASN A 175 16.64 15.06 -7.46
CA ASN A 175 16.00 13.85 -6.98
C ASN A 175 14.69 13.63 -7.74
N PRO A 176 14.64 12.68 -8.70
CA PRO A 176 13.43 12.40 -9.47
C PRO A 176 12.19 12.10 -8.61
N LEU A 177 12.34 11.52 -7.42
CA LEU A 177 11.24 11.30 -6.48
C LEU A 177 10.61 12.61 -5.99
N HIS A 178 11.37 13.70 -5.92
CA HIS A 178 10.81 15.01 -5.58
C HIS A 178 9.72 15.44 -6.58
N HIS A 179 9.91 15.16 -7.87
CA HIS A 179 8.91 15.44 -8.88
C HIS A 179 7.67 14.55 -8.74
N VAL A 180 7.85 13.28 -8.38
CA VAL A 180 6.74 12.35 -8.09
C VAL A 180 5.93 12.86 -6.91
N VAL A 181 6.58 13.16 -5.78
CA VAL A 181 5.93 13.68 -4.56
C VAL A 181 5.22 15.00 -4.84
N SER A 182 5.86 15.92 -5.57
CA SER A 182 5.23 17.19 -5.97
C SER A 182 3.99 16.98 -6.84
N ALA A 183 4.03 16.03 -7.78
CA ALA A 183 2.90 15.70 -8.64
C ALA A 183 1.76 15.04 -7.85
N LEU A 184 2.07 14.10 -6.95
CA LEU A 184 1.12 13.48 -6.02
C LEU A 184 0.40 14.55 -5.18
N GLN A 185 1.13 15.52 -4.63
CA GLN A 185 0.54 16.59 -3.82
C GLN A 185 -0.42 17.48 -4.60
N ARG A 186 -0.05 17.85 -5.84
CA ARG A 186 -0.92 18.63 -6.72
C ARG A 186 -2.19 17.85 -7.07
N PHE A 187 -2.05 16.56 -7.36
CA PHE A 187 -3.19 15.71 -7.64
C PHE A 187 -4.08 15.51 -6.40
N HIS A 188 -3.47 15.26 -5.24
CA HIS A 188 -4.14 15.15 -3.94
C HIS A 188 -4.95 16.40 -3.61
N SER A 189 -4.36 17.58 -3.78
CA SER A 189 -5.02 18.87 -3.49
C SER A 189 -6.25 19.13 -4.35
N SER A 190 -6.26 18.62 -5.60
CA SER A 190 -7.34 18.85 -6.57
C SER A 190 -8.42 17.77 -6.57
N HIS A 191 -8.05 16.49 -6.39
CA HIS A 191 -8.97 15.35 -6.54
C HIS A 191 -9.28 14.63 -5.22
N LYS A 192 -8.42 14.78 -4.20
CA LYS A 192 -8.53 14.10 -2.90
C LYS A 192 -8.84 12.59 -3.00
N PRO A 193 -8.14 11.79 -3.83
CA PRO A 193 -8.30 10.34 -3.80
C PRO A 193 -7.71 9.78 -2.50
N LEU A 194 -8.04 8.53 -2.17
CA LEU A 194 -7.20 7.72 -1.29
C LEU A 194 -5.89 7.42 -2.02
N ILE A 195 -4.76 7.94 -1.54
CA ILE A 195 -3.45 7.65 -2.11
C ILE A 195 -2.84 6.46 -1.38
N ILE A 196 -2.42 5.45 -2.12
CA ILE A 196 -1.79 4.25 -1.57
C ILE A 196 -0.38 4.13 -2.16
N LEU A 197 0.64 4.13 -1.31
CA LEU A 197 2.04 3.96 -1.70
C LEU A 197 2.56 2.67 -1.08
N THR A 198 3.00 1.72 -1.89
CA THR A 198 3.77 0.59 -1.36
C THR A 198 5.25 0.94 -1.34
N ASN A 199 5.98 0.42 -0.34
CA ASN A 199 7.40 0.67 -0.17
C ASN A 199 8.09 -0.62 0.32
N TRP A 200 9.29 -0.89 -0.19
CA TRP A 200 10.11 -2.04 0.25
C TRP A 200 10.75 -1.84 1.63
N GLY A 201 10.61 -0.65 2.21
CA GLY A 201 11.15 -0.31 3.53
C GLY A 201 12.55 0.29 3.48
N LEU A 202 12.80 1.13 2.47
CA LEU A 202 14.05 1.91 2.35
C LEU A 202 14.15 3.05 3.38
N THR A 203 13.03 3.40 4.02
CA THR A 203 12.96 4.38 5.10
C THR A 203 12.95 3.64 6.44
N PRO A 204 14.07 3.67 7.21
CA PRO A 204 14.03 3.20 8.59
C PRO A 204 13.08 4.12 9.36
N THR A 205 12.00 3.55 9.90
CA THR A 205 11.20 4.28 10.89
C THR A 205 12.08 4.41 12.13
N LYS A 206 12.51 5.62 12.47
CA LYS A 206 13.24 5.83 13.73
C LYS A 206 12.29 5.43 14.85
N THR A 207 12.51 4.25 15.43
CA THR A 207 11.79 3.81 16.61
C THR A 207 12.21 4.71 17.77
N THR A 208 11.24 5.43 18.33
CA THR A 208 11.37 6.03 19.65
C THR A 208 11.74 4.94 20.64
N LYS A 209 12.94 5.03 21.21
CA LYS A 209 13.46 4.28 22.39
C LYS A 209 12.55 3.15 22.90
N VAL A 210 12.75 1.93 22.43
CA VAL A 210 12.26 0.71 23.09
C VAL A 210 13.41 -0.31 23.08
N ASP A 211 13.85 -0.64 24.29
CA ASP A 211 14.63 -1.79 24.75
C ASP A 211 15.89 -2.25 23.97
N GLU A 212 17.02 -2.21 24.68
CA GLU A 212 18.39 -2.54 24.24
C GLU A 212 18.63 -3.99 23.75
N ASN A 213 17.58 -4.81 23.56
CA ASN A 213 17.73 -6.22 23.16
C ASN A 213 17.11 -6.57 21.78
N THR A 214 16.60 -5.60 21.03
CA THR A 214 16.21 -5.80 19.62
C THR A 214 17.01 -4.85 18.74
N SER A 215 18.00 -5.38 18.05
CA SER A 215 18.85 -4.66 17.11
C SER A 215 18.09 -4.30 15.82
N ASP A 216 17.06 -3.45 15.91
CA ASP A 216 16.30 -2.93 14.76
C ASP A 216 16.97 -1.74 14.07
N SER A 217 18.29 -1.61 14.19
CA SER A 217 19.10 -0.74 13.33
C SER A 217 19.68 -1.56 12.18
N LEU A 218 18.82 -2.08 11.32
CA LEU A 218 19.26 -2.72 10.08
C LEU A 218 19.83 -1.63 9.13
N TYR A 219 21.16 -1.63 9.05
CA TYR A 219 22.07 -0.84 8.21
C TYR A 219 22.30 0.62 8.63
N ARG A 220 23.55 0.91 9.05
CA ARG A 220 24.11 2.27 8.96
C ARG A 220 24.31 2.61 7.48
N GLN A 221 23.32 3.26 6.87
CA GLN A 221 23.43 3.81 5.53
C GLN A 221 24.41 4.99 5.55
N HIS A 222 25.65 4.79 5.09
CA HIS A 222 26.69 5.82 4.95
C HIS A 222 26.47 6.74 3.72
N LEU A 223 25.25 6.72 3.20
CA LEU A 223 24.86 7.21 1.89
C LEU A 223 23.74 8.24 2.08
N VAL A 224 23.70 9.27 1.23
CA VAL A 224 22.67 10.33 1.27
C VAL A 224 21.26 9.69 1.30
N PRO A 225 20.41 9.99 2.29
CA PRO A 225 19.08 9.40 2.39
C PRO A 225 18.18 9.87 1.23
N PRO A 226 17.17 9.07 0.83
CA PRO A 226 16.13 9.54 -0.08
C PRO A 226 15.43 10.80 0.49
N PRO A 227 14.75 11.60 -0.35
CA PRO A 227 13.91 12.68 0.14
C PRO A 227 12.87 12.06 1.05
N ALA A 228 12.64 12.67 2.21
CA ALA A 228 11.56 12.23 3.07
C ALA A 228 10.23 12.38 2.30
N LEU A 229 9.51 11.27 2.13
CA LEU A 229 8.18 11.27 1.51
C LEU A 229 7.17 12.07 2.35
N PHE A 230 7.45 12.18 3.66
CA PHE A 230 6.60 12.75 4.68
C PHE A 230 7.41 13.73 5.55
N PRO A 231 6.77 14.74 6.15
CA PRO A 231 7.47 15.72 6.98
C PRO A 231 7.93 15.08 8.31
N ASP A 232 9.22 15.23 8.66
CA ASP A 232 9.75 14.83 9.97
C ASP A 232 9.24 15.80 11.06
N LYS A 233 8.71 15.25 12.17
CA LYS A 233 8.22 16.05 13.31
C LYS A 233 9.34 16.63 14.19
N ASP A 234 10.60 16.23 13.99
CA ASP A 234 11.71 16.50 14.92
C ASP A 234 12.72 17.59 14.45
N GLU A 235 12.55 18.22 13.29
CA GLU A 235 13.45 19.30 12.83
C GLU A 235 13.04 20.71 13.31
N SER A 236 12.61 20.86 14.57
CA SER A 236 12.32 22.16 15.20
C SER A 236 13.57 22.83 15.80
N GLY A 237 14.72 22.74 15.13
CA GLY A 237 16.02 23.15 15.68
C GLY A 237 17.03 23.65 14.66
N GLY A 238 16.61 24.46 13.69
CA GLY A 238 17.55 25.07 12.74
C GLY A 238 16.88 26.12 11.86
N SER A 239 17.19 27.39 12.10
CA SER A 239 16.70 28.53 11.32
C SER A 239 17.12 28.42 9.85
N SER A 240 16.23 27.93 9.01
CA SER A 240 16.19 28.30 7.59
C SER A 240 14.73 28.39 7.16
N SER A 241 14.25 29.62 7.03
CA SER A 241 12.97 29.97 6.45
C SER A 241 12.95 29.58 4.97
N ARG A 242 12.62 28.32 4.68
CA ARG A 242 12.06 27.91 3.39
C ARG A 242 10.63 27.48 3.65
N SER A 243 9.72 28.17 2.96
CA SER A 243 8.28 27.89 2.93
C SER A 243 8.00 26.38 2.99
N SER A 244 7.32 25.92 4.04
CA SER A 244 6.82 24.55 4.21
C SER A 244 5.65 24.26 3.26
N VAL A 245 5.85 24.53 1.97
CA VAL A 245 4.87 24.30 0.91
C VAL A 245 5.05 22.86 0.43
N GLY A 246 4.07 22.01 0.73
CA GLY A 246 3.89 20.72 0.07
C GLY A 246 4.72 19.58 0.65
N ALA A 247 4.29 19.02 1.79
CA ALA A 247 4.59 17.64 2.14
C ALA A 247 3.31 16.82 1.99
N LEU A 248 3.40 15.58 1.50
CA LEU A 248 2.22 14.72 1.33
C LEU A 248 1.75 14.31 2.74
N PRO A 249 0.48 14.53 3.13
CA PRO A 249 0.07 14.32 4.52
C PRO A 249 -0.17 12.83 4.79
N LEU A 250 0.87 12.11 5.22
CA LEU A 250 0.71 10.72 5.68
C LEU A 250 -0.42 10.65 6.69
N THR A 251 -1.39 9.79 6.44
CA THR A 251 -2.52 9.58 7.34
C THR A 251 -2.31 8.29 8.11
N LEU A 252 -1.91 7.23 7.41
CA LEU A 252 -1.74 5.89 7.96
C LEU A 252 -0.48 5.23 7.41
N HIS A 253 0.21 4.50 8.28
CA HIS A 253 1.33 3.64 7.95
C HIS A 253 0.97 2.20 8.33
N ILE A 254 1.10 1.27 7.39
CA ILE A 254 0.90 -0.15 7.59
C ILE A 254 2.22 -0.87 7.35
N ALA A 255 2.71 -1.58 8.37
CA ALA A 255 3.82 -2.50 8.23
C ALA A 255 3.29 -3.93 8.14
N LEU A 256 3.57 -4.63 7.04
CA LEU A 256 3.24 -6.04 6.85
C LEU A 256 4.47 -6.91 7.02
N SER A 257 4.36 -7.94 7.85
CA SER A 257 5.41 -8.94 8.07
C SER A 257 4.84 -10.36 8.05
N ILE A 258 5.65 -11.30 7.55
CA ILE A 258 5.34 -12.72 7.65
C ILE A 258 5.83 -13.18 9.02
N PRO A 259 5.02 -13.89 9.82
CA PRO A 259 5.48 -14.44 11.10
C PRO A 259 6.71 -15.34 10.87
N PRO A 260 7.72 -15.27 11.75
CA PRO A 260 8.92 -16.05 11.60
C PRO A 260 8.59 -17.55 11.55
N ILE A 261 9.22 -18.26 10.61
CA ILE A 261 9.09 -19.71 10.51
C ILE A 261 9.69 -20.31 11.79
N PRO A 262 8.94 -21.13 12.56
CA PRO A 262 9.49 -21.81 13.73
C PRO A 262 10.71 -22.62 13.30
N GLN A 263 11.84 -22.42 13.98
CA GLN A 263 13.06 -23.16 13.68
C GLN A 263 12.80 -24.67 13.88
N LEU A 264 13.19 -25.47 12.89
CA LEU A 264 13.16 -26.93 13.00
C LEU A 264 14.16 -27.33 14.09
N SER A 265 13.80 -28.29 14.93
CA SER A 265 14.74 -28.81 15.93
C SER A 265 15.88 -29.55 15.22
N VAL A 266 17.07 -29.51 15.81
CA VAL A 266 18.30 -30.14 15.24
C VAL A 266 18.12 -31.65 15.03
N GLU A 267 17.18 -32.27 15.73
CA GLU A 267 16.87 -33.70 15.67
C GLU A 267 15.82 -34.07 14.59
N THR A 268 15.27 -33.09 13.86
CA THR A 268 14.23 -33.36 12.85
C THR A 268 14.87 -34.02 11.62
N SER A 269 14.40 -35.22 11.23
CA SER A 269 14.86 -35.85 10.00
C SER A 269 14.45 -35.01 8.77
N LEU A 270 15.21 -35.08 7.68
CA LEU A 270 14.90 -34.35 6.43
C LEU A 270 13.52 -34.71 5.87
N THR A 271 13.11 -35.98 6.02
CA THR A 271 11.79 -36.46 5.64
C THR A 271 10.68 -35.84 6.49
N ASP A 272 10.87 -35.74 7.80
CA ASP A 272 9.89 -35.12 8.71
C ASP A 272 9.81 -33.60 8.50
N ALA A 273 10.94 -32.95 8.23
CA ALA A 273 11.00 -31.54 7.88
C ALA A 273 10.23 -31.25 6.58
N CYS A 274 10.40 -32.08 5.54
CA CYS A 274 9.70 -31.94 4.27
C CYS A 274 8.18 -32.17 4.41
N MET A 275 7.77 -33.15 5.25
CA MET A 275 6.36 -33.38 5.58
C MET A 275 5.76 -32.23 6.41
N GLN A 276 6.52 -31.63 7.32
CA GLN A 276 6.11 -30.44 8.05
C GLN A 276 6.00 -29.19 7.17
N GLU A 277 6.92 -29.01 6.21
CA GLU A 277 6.82 -27.90 5.25
C GLU A 277 5.61 -28.07 4.34
N SER A 278 5.43 -29.24 3.72
CA SER A 278 4.32 -29.50 2.79
C SER A 278 2.94 -29.44 3.45
N SER A 279 2.84 -29.73 4.75
CA SER A 279 1.63 -29.49 5.54
C SER A 279 1.43 -28.04 5.97
N LYS A 280 2.50 -27.22 6.02
CA LYS A 280 2.43 -25.75 6.22
C LYS A 280 2.09 -25.00 4.92
N THR A 281 2.59 -25.43 3.75
CA THR A 281 2.33 -24.78 2.46
C THR A 281 0.85 -24.80 2.06
N ARG A 282 0.07 -25.74 2.62
CA ARG A 282 -1.38 -25.86 2.42
C ARG A 282 -2.22 -25.06 3.42
N ARG A 283 -1.62 -24.37 4.39
CA ARG A 283 -2.34 -23.62 5.42
C ARG A 283 -2.24 -22.12 5.16
N ASN A 284 -3.40 -21.51 4.98
CA ASN A 284 -3.77 -20.11 5.21
C ASN A 284 -2.59 -19.19 5.53
N THR A 285 -2.16 -18.38 4.56
CA THR A 285 -1.06 -17.43 4.78
C THR A 285 -1.59 -16.29 5.65
N ARG A 286 -1.22 -16.33 6.93
CA ARG A 286 -1.49 -15.28 7.92
C ARG A 286 -0.32 -14.31 7.94
N ILE A 287 -0.62 -13.05 7.63
CA ILE A 287 0.33 -11.95 7.55
C ILE A 287 0.01 -11.01 8.70
N LEU A 288 1.01 -10.67 9.50
CA LEU A 288 0.84 -9.73 10.60
C LEU A 288 0.91 -8.30 10.04
N GLY A 289 -0.11 -7.51 10.32
CA GLY A 289 -0.17 -6.09 10.01
C GLY A 289 -0.09 -5.25 11.28
N VAL A 290 0.74 -4.21 11.26
CA VAL A 290 0.78 -3.17 12.28
C VAL A 290 0.36 -1.86 11.64
N LEU A 291 -0.69 -1.23 12.17
CA LEU A 291 -1.19 0.06 11.74
C LEU A 291 -0.72 1.14 12.71
N ARG A 292 -0.26 2.27 12.16
CA ARG A 292 0.08 3.49 12.90
C ARG A 292 -0.58 4.69 12.22
N SER A 293 -1.36 5.46 12.96
CA SER A 293 -1.86 6.75 12.48
C SER A 293 -0.80 7.83 12.64
N ALA A 294 -0.67 8.73 11.66
CA ALA A 294 0.33 9.81 11.73
C ALA A 294 0.12 10.77 12.92
N ASN A 295 -1.11 10.84 13.44
CA ASN A 295 -1.48 11.73 14.55
C ASN A 295 -1.47 11.05 15.92
N SER A 296 -1.20 9.74 15.99
CA SER A 296 -1.21 8.98 17.24
C SER A 296 0.06 8.14 17.39
N SER A 297 0.59 8.07 18.61
CA SER A 297 1.66 7.12 18.95
C SER A 297 1.14 5.70 19.15
N GLN A 298 -0.19 5.51 19.21
CA GLN A 298 -0.80 4.20 19.38
C GLN A 298 -0.70 3.39 18.08
N THR A 299 -0.28 2.14 18.23
CA THR A 299 -0.31 1.16 17.15
C THR A 299 -1.43 0.16 17.40
N SER A 300 -2.11 -0.25 16.32
CA SER A 300 -3.05 -1.37 16.34
C SER A 300 -2.51 -2.51 15.49
N ARG A 301 -2.88 -3.74 15.85
CA ARG A 301 -2.45 -4.95 15.15
C ARG A 301 -3.64 -5.63 14.50
N PHE A 302 -3.41 -6.19 13.32
CA PHE A 302 -4.38 -6.99 12.60
C PHE A 302 -3.69 -8.17 11.93
N THR A 303 -4.45 -9.20 11.62
CA THR A 303 -4.02 -10.31 10.79
C THR A 303 -4.65 -10.15 9.42
N PHE A 304 -3.82 -10.04 8.39
CA PHE A 304 -4.23 -10.14 7.01
C PHE A 304 -4.12 -11.58 6.55
N ILE A 305 -5.22 -12.09 5.99
CA ILE A 305 -5.38 -13.50 5.65
C ILE A 305 -5.45 -13.59 4.12
N VAL A 306 -4.58 -14.42 3.55
CA VAL A 306 -4.62 -14.78 2.12
C VAL A 306 -4.84 -16.29 2.03
N GLU A 307 -6.05 -16.68 1.60
CA GLU A 307 -6.54 -18.07 1.61
C GLU A 307 -7.24 -18.39 0.29
N ASP A 308 -6.70 -19.31 -0.52
CA ASP A 308 -7.40 -19.90 -1.69
C ASP A 308 -8.18 -18.92 -2.59
N GLY A 309 -7.66 -17.71 -2.78
CA GLY A 309 -8.31 -16.67 -3.60
C GLY A 309 -9.19 -15.69 -2.82
N ARG A 310 -9.27 -15.81 -1.51
CA ARG A 310 -9.92 -14.89 -0.59
C ARG A 310 -8.90 -14.04 0.15
N LEU A 311 -9.31 -12.82 0.44
CA LEU A 311 -8.60 -11.86 1.27
C LEU A 311 -9.50 -11.52 2.45
N GLY A 312 -8.92 -11.46 3.64
CA GLY A 312 -9.64 -11.09 4.86
C GLY A 312 -8.75 -10.35 5.84
N ILE A 313 -9.37 -9.56 6.70
CA ILE A 313 -8.69 -8.90 7.81
C ILE A 313 -9.41 -9.27 9.09
N THR A 314 -8.65 -9.69 10.10
CA THR A 314 -9.16 -9.90 11.45
C THR A 314 -8.35 -9.07 12.43
N THR A 315 -9.01 -8.38 13.34
CA THR A 315 -8.35 -7.68 14.45
C THR A 315 -7.97 -8.71 15.51
N SER A 316 -6.73 -8.70 15.97
CA SER A 316 -6.36 -9.50 17.14
C SER A 316 -7.01 -8.87 18.38
N PRO A 317 -7.67 -9.66 19.26
CA PRO A 317 -8.07 -9.14 20.57
C PRO A 317 -6.81 -8.63 21.30
N SER A 318 -6.89 -7.40 21.79
CA SER A 318 -5.86 -6.75 22.60
C SER A 318 -5.63 -7.47 23.92
#